data_AF-A0A6A5SKX4-F1
#
_entry.id   AF-A0A6A5SKX4-F1
#
_cell.length_a   1.000
_cell.length_b   1.000
_cell.length_c   1.000
_cell.angle_alpha   90.00
_cell.angle_beta   90.00
_cell.angle_gamma   90.00
#
_symmetry.space_group_name_H-M   'P 1'
#
loop_
_entity.id
_entity.type
_entity.pdbx_description
1 polymer ?
#
loop_
_entity_poly.entity_id
_entity_poly.type
_entity_poly.pdbx_seq_one_letter_code
_entity_poly.pdbx_strand_id
1 'polypeptide(L)'
;MSATTPSSLTLPKNSEVLKNAFRMSNIERFLHLQRHAKLLVGTYGQYTTYSKTTVFARAHNPRKEYQEPTITELALSLAAAQDSLNSAQPDGPARDDLLLFQCLWEITIIVLEDILARGSLEQESFGWGIFGLSAGYIDPPANDLTIHNLFTNHKDRLHAALSSLPSLDPGRRRSEYVVSEKTQIGALVRARREIHTCGHILLHTFRQAQWRRVRWWHAIATAERWIGAFGLMPEEVPEEMPEEVHKKLYERKKTAPELSTFSFP
;
A
#
# COMPACT_ATOMS: atom_id res chain seq x y z
N MET A 1 -40.84 -20.34 10.03
CA MET A 1 -39.39 -20.36 9.74
C MET A 1 -39.16 -19.41 8.57
N SER A 2 -38.86 -18.15 8.86
CA SER A 2 -38.67 -17.13 7.83
C SER A 2 -37.21 -17.15 7.39
N ALA A 3 -36.97 -17.47 6.12
CA ALA A 3 -35.65 -17.44 5.53
C ALA A 3 -35.22 -15.97 5.34
N THR A 4 -34.23 -15.53 6.11
CA THR A 4 -33.59 -14.23 5.94
C THR A 4 -32.77 -14.28 4.66
N THR A 5 -33.26 -13.62 3.60
CA THR A 5 -32.54 -13.46 2.34
C THR A 5 -31.22 -12.71 2.62
N PRO A 6 -30.06 -13.19 2.15
CA PRO A 6 -28.81 -12.46 2.35
C PRO A 6 -28.87 -11.15 1.56
N SER A 7 -28.73 -10.03 2.28
CA SER A 7 -28.59 -8.68 1.74
C SER A 7 -27.40 -8.65 0.76
N SER A 8 -27.72 -8.61 -0.54
CA SER A 8 -26.74 -8.49 -1.61
C SER A 8 -26.16 -7.09 -1.57
N LEU A 9 -24.92 -6.94 -1.11
CA LEU A 9 -24.20 -5.66 -1.08
C LEU A 9 -24.12 -5.11 -2.52
N THR A 10 -24.89 -4.06 -2.80
CA THR A 10 -24.86 -3.42 -4.11
C THR A 10 -23.78 -2.34 -4.08
N LEU A 11 -22.67 -2.58 -4.77
CA LEU A 11 -21.59 -1.59 -4.87
C LEU A 11 -22.00 -0.41 -5.77
N PRO A 12 -21.60 0.84 -5.43
CA PRO A 12 -21.78 1.97 -6.32
C PRO A 12 -21.00 1.75 -7.63
N LYS A 13 -21.50 2.34 -8.72
CA LYS A 13 -20.83 2.22 -10.03
C LYS A 13 -19.50 2.97 -9.99
N ASN A 14 -18.46 2.42 -10.62
CA ASN A 14 -17.14 3.05 -10.66
C ASN A 14 -17.18 4.47 -11.23
N SER A 15 -18.06 4.75 -12.20
CA SER A 15 -18.24 6.09 -12.75
C SER A 15 -18.74 7.11 -11.71
N GLU A 16 -19.61 6.70 -10.79
CA GLU A 16 -20.12 7.55 -9.69
C GLU A 16 -19.03 7.79 -8.65
N VAL A 17 -18.30 6.73 -8.28
CA VAL A 17 -17.16 6.78 -7.36
C VAL A 17 -16.09 7.73 -7.88
N LEU A 18 -15.69 7.59 -9.15
CA LEU A 18 -14.71 8.46 -9.79
C LEU A 18 -15.20 9.92 -9.83
N LYS A 19 -16.47 10.15 -10.20
CA LYS A 19 -17.07 11.49 -10.23
C LYS A 19 -17.04 12.17 -8.85
N ASN A 20 -17.29 11.43 -7.77
CA ASN A 20 -17.19 11.94 -6.41
C ASN A 20 -15.73 12.20 -6.01
N ALA A 21 -14.84 11.27 -6.34
CA ALA A 21 -13.41 11.36 -6.07
C ALA A 21 -12.77 12.64 -6.65
N PHE A 22 -13.19 13.08 -7.85
CA PHE A 22 -12.68 14.31 -8.48
C PHE A 22 -13.02 15.60 -7.70
N ARG A 23 -14.01 15.56 -6.80
CA ARG A 23 -14.41 16.71 -5.97
C ARG A 23 -13.66 16.78 -4.63
N MET A 24 -12.91 15.74 -4.30
CA MET A 24 -12.19 15.59 -3.03
C MET A 24 -10.76 16.13 -3.16
N SER A 25 -10.14 16.46 -2.01
CA SER A 25 -8.70 16.73 -1.93
C SER A 25 -7.87 15.50 -2.29
N ASN A 26 -6.56 15.64 -2.54
CA ASN A 26 -5.74 14.52 -2.99
C ASN A 26 -5.71 13.34 -2.01
N ILE A 27 -5.61 13.63 -0.70
CA ILE A 27 -5.57 12.60 0.36
C ILE A 27 -6.93 11.92 0.50
N GLU A 28 -8.02 12.70 0.57
CA GLU A 28 -9.38 12.14 0.63
C GLU A 28 -9.71 11.30 -0.61
N ARG A 29 -9.31 11.78 -1.79
CA ARG A 29 -9.46 11.06 -3.06
C ARG A 29 -8.71 9.73 -3.03
N PHE A 30 -7.47 9.73 -2.57
CA PHE A 30 -6.67 8.51 -2.41
C PHE A 30 -7.37 7.51 -1.48
N LEU A 31 -7.77 7.93 -0.28
CA LEU A 31 -8.41 7.06 0.70
C LEU A 31 -9.76 6.53 0.20
N HIS A 32 -10.56 7.38 -0.46
CA HIS A 32 -11.84 7.01 -1.04
C HIS A 32 -11.68 5.94 -2.14
N LEU A 33 -10.76 6.16 -3.09
CA LEU A 33 -10.48 5.19 -4.16
C LEU A 33 -9.86 3.91 -3.62
N GLN A 34 -8.99 4.00 -2.61
CA GLN A 34 -8.39 2.84 -1.96
C GLN A 34 -9.45 1.98 -1.26
N ARG A 35 -10.39 2.62 -0.53
CA ARG A 35 -11.51 1.93 0.13
C ARG A 35 -12.38 1.22 -0.91
N HIS A 36 -12.75 1.90 -2.00
CA HIS A 36 -13.55 1.28 -3.06
C HIS A 36 -12.81 0.14 -3.78
N ALA A 37 -11.51 0.29 -4.03
CA ALA A 37 -10.67 -0.78 -4.56
C ALA A 37 -10.68 -2.03 -3.64
N LYS A 38 -10.57 -1.83 -2.31
CA LYS A 38 -10.70 -2.93 -1.33
C LYS A 38 -12.09 -3.57 -1.39
N LEU A 39 -13.15 -2.79 -1.57
CA LEU A 39 -14.52 -3.30 -1.73
C LEU A 39 -14.71 -4.13 -3.01
N LEU A 40 -14.14 -3.69 -4.14
CA LEU A 40 -14.15 -4.42 -5.41
C LEU A 40 -13.50 -5.79 -5.26
N VAL A 41 -12.27 -5.86 -4.75
CA VAL A 41 -11.57 -7.13 -4.51
C VAL A 41 -12.31 -7.98 -3.48
N GLY A 42 -12.85 -7.36 -2.43
CA GLY A 42 -13.62 -8.05 -1.40
C GLY A 42 -14.92 -8.69 -1.90
N THR A 43 -15.51 -8.12 -2.95
CA THR A 43 -16.79 -8.57 -3.56
C THR A 43 -16.55 -9.55 -4.71
N TYR A 44 -15.65 -9.22 -5.62
CA TYR A 44 -15.41 -10.02 -6.83
C TYR A 44 -14.31 -11.06 -6.64
N GLY A 45 -13.55 -11.01 -5.55
CA GLY A 45 -12.37 -11.85 -5.34
C GLY A 45 -11.12 -11.26 -6.00
N GLN A 46 -10.04 -12.05 -6.00
CA GLN A 46 -8.77 -11.65 -6.60
C GLN A 46 -8.90 -11.46 -8.11
N TYR A 47 -8.45 -10.31 -8.61
CA TYR A 47 -8.35 -10.05 -10.04
C TYR A 47 -7.13 -10.75 -10.64
N THR A 48 -7.24 -11.09 -11.92
CA THR A 48 -6.18 -11.80 -12.65
C THR A 48 -6.19 -11.39 -14.12
N THR A 49 -5.39 -12.06 -14.94
CA THR A 49 -5.47 -11.94 -16.40
C THR A 49 -5.97 -13.24 -17.01
N TYR A 50 -6.58 -13.18 -18.20
CA TYR A 50 -6.87 -14.41 -18.92
C TYR A 50 -5.57 -15.15 -19.27
N SER A 51 -5.62 -16.48 -19.22
CA SER A 51 -4.45 -17.34 -19.43
C SER A 51 -3.66 -16.95 -20.68
N LYS A 52 -2.35 -16.71 -20.52
CA LYS A 52 -1.42 -16.31 -21.59
C LYS A 52 -1.78 -14.99 -22.28
N THR A 53 -2.51 -14.11 -21.61
CA THR A 53 -2.84 -12.77 -22.10
C THR A 53 -2.55 -11.71 -21.02
N THR A 54 -2.59 -10.45 -21.43
CA THR A 54 -2.57 -9.29 -20.53
C THR A 54 -3.97 -8.70 -20.32
N VAL A 55 -5.03 -9.39 -20.76
CA VAL A 55 -6.40 -8.91 -20.60
C VAL A 55 -6.83 -9.10 -19.15
N PHE A 56 -7.21 -7.99 -18.50
CA PHE A 56 -7.61 -7.93 -17.11
C PHE A 56 -8.99 -8.55 -16.91
N ALA A 57 -9.14 -9.34 -15.84
CA ALA A 57 -10.35 -10.09 -15.57
C ALA A 57 -10.67 -10.10 -14.06
N ARG A 58 -11.97 -9.99 -13.76
CA ARG A 58 -12.53 -10.36 -12.45
C ARG A 58 -12.38 -11.87 -12.24
N ALA A 59 -12.46 -12.32 -10.98
CA ALA A 59 -12.54 -13.76 -10.73
C ALA A 59 -13.76 -14.36 -11.44
N HIS A 60 -13.60 -15.56 -11.99
CA HIS A 60 -14.65 -16.25 -12.75
C HIS A 60 -15.92 -16.48 -11.91
N ASN A 61 -15.72 -16.74 -10.61
CA ASN A 61 -16.80 -16.90 -9.64
C ASN A 61 -16.68 -15.79 -8.58
N PRO A 62 -17.46 -14.69 -8.72
CA PRO A 62 -17.56 -13.67 -7.68
C PRO A 62 -17.96 -14.27 -6.34
N ARG A 63 -17.58 -13.60 -5.23
CA ARG A 63 -17.96 -14.07 -3.90
C ARG A 63 -19.46 -13.86 -3.71
N LYS A 64 -20.12 -14.82 -3.07
CA LYS A 64 -21.55 -14.73 -2.76
C LYS A 64 -21.86 -13.64 -1.72
N GLU A 65 -20.90 -13.38 -0.85
CA GLU A 65 -20.96 -12.32 0.16
C GLU A 65 -19.63 -11.59 0.18
N TYR A 66 -19.67 -10.31 0.57
CA TYR A 66 -18.45 -9.55 0.81
C TYR A 66 -17.56 -10.24 1.83
N GLN A 67 -16.27 -10.33 1.51
CA GLN A 67 -15.24 -10.75 2.45
C GLN A 67 -14.11 -9.74 2.37
N GLU A 68 -13.60 -9.31 3.52
CA GLU A 68 -12.45 -8.42 3.57
C GLU A 68 -11.28 -9.09 2.83
N PRO A 69 -10.70 -8.44 1.81
CA PRO A 69 -9.66 -9.05 1.00
C PRO A 69 -8.37 -9.14 1.82
N THR A 70 -7.64 -10.25 1.65
CA THR A 70 -6.31 -10.37 2.25
C THR A 70 -5.32 -9.42 1.58
N ILE A 71 -4.22 -9.09 2.27
CA ILE A 71 -3.13 -8.29 1.69
C ILE A 71 -2.63 -8.90 0.38
N THR A 72 -2.49 -10.22 0.33
CA THR A 72 -2.04 -10.95 -0.86
C THR A 72 -3.02 -10.79 -2.02
N GLU A 73 -4.32 -10.90 -1.77
CA GLU A 73 -5.34 -10.72 -2.82
C GLU A 73 -5.34 -9.30 -3.38
N LEU A 74 -5.20 -8.28 -2.53
CA LEU A 74 -5.06 -6.90 -2.96
C LEU A 74 -3.80 -6.70 -3.80
N ALA A 75 -2.66 -7.18 -3.31
CA ALA A 75 -1.38 -7.04 -3.98
C ALA A 75 -1.37 -7.71 -5.36
N LEU A 76 -1.93 -8.92 -5.47
CA LEU A 76 -2.03 -9.66 -6.73
C LEU A 76 -3.02 -8.99 -7.69
N SER A 77 -4.14 -8.47 -7.19
CA SER A 77 -5.11 -7.74 -8.03
C SER A 77 -4.51 -6.47 -8.61
N LEU A 78 -3.79 -5.69 -7.79
CA LEU A 78 -3.08 -4.49 -8.23
C LEU A 78 -1.92 -4.80 -9.19
N ALA A 79 -1.21 -5.92 -8.97
CA ALA A 79 -0.17 -6.37 -9.90
C ALA A 79 -0.77 -6.74 -11.26
N ALA A 80 -1.88 -7.49 -11.29
CA ALA A 80 -2.59 -7.80 -12.52
C ALA A 80 -3.06 -6.52 -13.23
N ALA A 81 -3.61 -5.54 -12.50
CA ALA A 81 -4.03 -4.26 -13.06
C ALA A 81 -2.84 -3.48 -13.67
N GLN A 82 -1.72 -3.42 -12.95
CA GLN A 82 -0.49 -2.77 -13.42
C GLN A 82 0.04 -3.41 -14.72
N ASP A 83 0.09 -4.74 -14.77
CA ASP A 83 0.60 -5.50 -15.91
C ASP A 83 -0.35 -5.40 -17.14
N SER A 84 -1.66 -5.21 -16.89
CA SER A 84 -2.69 -5.07 -17.93
C SER A 84 -2.84 -3.66 -18.50
N LEU A 85 -2.40 -2.62 -17.78
CA LEU A 85 -2.72 -1.22 -18.06
C LEU A 85 -2.47 -0.79 -19.51
N ASN A 86 -1.34 -1.21 -20.09
CA ASN A 86 -0.91 -0.79 -21.42
C ASN A 86 -1.45 -1.69 -22.56
N SER A 87 -2.29 -2.67 -22.24
CA SER A 87 -2.82 -3.61 -23.23
C SER A 87 -4.28 -3.35 -23.57
N ALA A 88 -4.69 -3.71 -24.78
CA ALA A 88 -6.07 -3.55 -25.22
C ALA A 88 -7.01 -4.37 -24.34
N GLN A 89 -8.02 -3.68 -23.76
CA GLN A 89 -9.03 -4.30 -22.91
C GLN A 89 -10.37 -4.35 -23.66
N PRO A 90 -11.12 -5.46 -23.58
CA PRO A 90 -12.48 -5.51 -24.08
C PRO A 90 -13.38 -4.60 -23.23
N ASP A 91 -14.46 -4.10 -23.83
CA ASP A 91 -15.49 -3.36 -23.09
C ASP A 91 -16.15 -4.25 -22.03
N GLY A 92 -16.41 -3.66 -20.86
CA GLY A 92 -17.15 -4.32 -19.80
C GLY A 92 -16.66 -3.99 -18.39
N PRO A 93 -17.23 -4.65 -17.37
CA PRO A 93 -17.01 -4.29 -15.97
C PRO A 93 -15.55 -4.42 -15.50
N ALA A 94 -14.79 -5.36 -16.06
CA ALA A 94 -13.36 -5.50 -15.73
C ALA A 94 -12.54 -4.30 -16.24
N ARG A 95 -12.87 -3.75 -17.42
CA ARG A 95 -12.24 -2.54 -17.95
C ARG A 95 -12.55 -1.33 -17.06
N ASP A 96 -13.79 -1.20 -16.60
CA ASP A 96 -14.19 -0.13 -15.67
C ASP A 96 -13.44 -0.21 -14.33
N ASP A 97 -13.19 -1.42 -13.82
CA ASP A 97 -12.39 -1.63 -12.61
C ASP A 97 -10.92 -1.30 -12.84
N LEU A 98 -10.37 -1.67 -14.00
CA LEU A 98 -8.99 -1.33 -14.37
C LEU A 98 -8.78 0.19 -14.40
N LEU A 99 -9.74 0.93 -14.97
CA LEU A 99 -9.70 2.41 -14.96
C LEU A 99 -9.73 2.97 -13.54
N LEU A 100 -10.50 2.36 -12.64
CA LEU A 100 -10.51 2.77 -11.23
C LEU A 100 -9.17 2.49 -10.53
N PHE A 101 -8.57 1.32 -10.76
CA PHE A 101 -7.23 1.01 -10.25
C PHE A 101 -6.16 1.93 -10.83
N GLN A 102 -6.26 2.31 -12.11
CA GLN A 102 -5.40 3.31 -12.72
C GLN A 102 -5.55 4.67 -12.03
N CYS A 103 -6.77 5.17 -11.81
CA CYS A 103 -6.98 6.42 -11.11
C CYS A 103 -6.45 6.38 -9.67
N LEU A 104 -6.59 5.23 -8.98
CA LEU A 104 -5.99 5.01 -7.67
C LEU A 104 -4.46 5.11 -7.72
N TRP A 105 -3.83 4.49 -8.72
CA TRP A 105 -2.38 4.60 -8.91
C TRP A 105 -1.93 6.05 -9.17
N GLU A 106 -2.61 6.75 -10.08
CA GLU A 106 -2.29 8.14 -10.41
C GLU A 106 -2.38 9.06 -9.18
N ILE A 107 -3.44 8.94 -8.38
CA ILE A 107 -3.56 9.73 -7.15
C ILE A 107 -2.55 9.31 -6.07
N THR A 108 -2.17 8.03 -6.02
CA THR A 108 -1.12 7.55 -5.11
C THR A 108 0.18 8.27 -5.36
N ILE A 109 0.58 8.42 -6.64
CA ILE A 109 1.81 9.14 -7.00
C ILE A 109 1.73 10.60 -6.60
N ILE A 110 0.59 11.26 -6.87
CA ILE A 110 0.38 12.66 -6.47
C ILE A 110 0.52 12.82 -4.96
N VAL A 111 -0.11 11.95 -4.16
CA VAL A 111 -0.02 11.99 -2.70
C VAL A 111 1.41 11.76 -2.20
N LEU A 112 2.14 10.79 -2.76
CA LEU A 112 3.54 10.56 -2.40
C LEU A 112 4.41 11.79 -2.68
N GLU A 113 4.23 12.42 -3.84
CA GLU A 113 4.99 13.62 -4.20
C GLU A 113 4.59 14.83 -3.34
N ASP A 114 3.31 15.03 -3.06
CA ASP A 114 2.82 16.09 -2.17
C ASP A 114 3.41 15.95 -0.76
N ILE A 115 3.46 14.71 -0.24
CA ILE A 115 4.07 14.41 1.06
C ILE A 115 5.57 14.71 1.05
N LEU A 116 6.29 14.24 0.02
CA LEU A 116 7.73 14.45 -0.10
C LEU A 116 8.09 15.93 -0.29
N ALA A 117 7.23 16.72 -0.95
CA ALA A 117 7.42 18.15 -1.14
C ALA A 117 7.26 18.96 0.16
N ARG A 118 6.46 18.48 1.12
CA ARG A 118 6.30 19.13 2.43
C ARG A 118 7.56 19.02 3.32
N GLY A 119 8.44 18.05 3.04
CA GLY A 119 9.76 17.92 3.68
C GLY A 119 9.75 17.59 5.17
N SER A 120 8.61 17.21 5.73
CA SER A 120 8.36 17.12 7.18
C SER A 120 8.23 15.69 7.71
N LEU A 121 8.53 14.67 6.90
CA LEU A 121 8.59 13.29 7.39
C LEU A 121 9.75 13.13 8.35
N GLU A 122 9.47 12.54 9.52
CA GLU A 122 10.52 12.02 10.37
C GLU A 122 11.40 11.05 9.57
N GLN A 123 12.71 11.15 9.80
CA GLN A 123 13.70 10.44 9.01
C GLN A 123 13.50 8.92 8.99
N GLU A 124 13.02 8.36 10.09
CA GLU A 124 12.67 6.95 10.19
C GLU A 124 11.46 6.60 9.32
N SER A 125 10.35 7.35 9.43
CA SER A 125 9.16 7.17 8.60
C SER A 125 9.46 7.31 7.11
N PHE A 126 10.29 8.29 6.75
CA PHE A 126 10.83 8.44 5.41
C PHE A 126 11.61 7.18 4.99
N GLY A 127 12.60 6.77 5.77
CA GLY A 127 13.48 5.65 5.44
C GLY A 127 12.73 4.33 5.28
N TRP A 128 11.83 3.97 6.21
CA TRP A 128 11.01 2.76 6.08
C TRP A 128 10.06 2.82 4.88
N GLY A 129 9.52 4.00 4.55
CA GLY A 129 8.71 4.18 3.34
C GLY A 129 9.51 3.95 2.06
N ILE A 130 10.72 4.52 1.97
CA ILE A 130 11.62 4.28 0.83
C ILE A 130 12.03 2.82 0.74
N PHE A 131 12.33 2.17 1.87
CA PHE A 131 12.63 0.74 1.89
C PHE A 131 11.44 -0.10 1.40
N GLY A 132 10.21 0.22 1.83
CA GLY A 132 8.98 -0.41 1.35
C GLY A 132 8.78 -0.26 -0.15
N LEU A 133 9.01 0.93 -0.71
CA LEU A 133 8.98 1.16 -2.15
C LEU A 133 10.04 0.33 -2.90
N SER A 134 11.25 0.21 -2.33
CA SER A 134 12.34 -0.58 -2.90
C SER A 134 12.10 -2.10 -2.86
N ALA A 135 11.27 -2.58 -1.93
CA ALA A 135 10.85 -3.97 -1.90
C ALA A 135 9.94 -4.33 -3.09
N GLY A 136 9.19 -3.34 -3.58
CA GLY A 136 8.35 -3.46 -4.77
C GLY A 136 9.02 -3.04 -6.08
N TYR A 137 10.35 -2.88 -6.13
CA TYR A 137 11.02 -2.42 -7.35
C TYR A 137 11.03 -3.49 -8.45
N ILE A 138 10.74 -3.10 -9.68
CA ILE A 138 10.75 -3.94 -10.89
C ILE A 138 12.02 -3.64 -11.68
N ASP A 139 12.91 -4.62 -11.73
CA ASP A 139 14.21 -4.49 -12.39
C ASP A 139 14.09 -4.23 -13.91
N PRO A 140 15.05 -3.50 -14.50
CA PRO A 140 15.10 -3.29 -15.94
C PRO A 140 15.28 -4.59 -16.72
N PRO A 141 14.61 -4.76 -17.87
CA PRO A 141 14.82 -5.93 -18.73
C PRO A 141 16.23 -5.95 -19.35
N ALA A 142 16.87 -4.79 -19.47
CA ALA A 142 18.28 -4.68 -19.82
C ALA A 142 19.12 -4.72 -18.54
N ASN A 143 19.67 -5.89 -18.23
CA ASN A 143 20.56 -6.14 -17.10
C ASN A 143 21.88 -5.35 -17.25
N ASP A 144 21.86 -4.05 -16.99
CA ASP A 144 23.08 -3.42 -16.49
C ASP A 144 23.24 -3.88 -15.05
N LEU A 145 23.96 -4.99 -14.90
CA LEU A 145 24.29 -5.62 -13.62
C LEU A 145 24.86 -4.60 -12.64
N THR A 146 25.55 -3.56 -13.15
CA THR A 146 26.09 -2.46 -12.35
C THR A 146 24.98 -1.65 -11.70
N ILE A 147 23.96 -1.24 -12.47
CA ILE A 147 22.84 -0.44 -11.96
C ILE A 147 22.03 -1.25 -10.94
N HIS A 148 21.78 -2.53 -11.24
CA HIS A 148 21.08 -3.42 -10.32
C HIS A 148 21.86 -3.62 -9.01
N ASN A 149 23.17 -3.86 -9.09
CA ASN A 149 24.02 -4.01 -7.91
C ASN A 149 24.08 -2.72 -7.08
N LEU A 150 24.13 -1.55 -7.73
CA LEU A 150 24.10 -0.26 -7.04
C LEU A 150 22.76 -0.03 -6.31
N PHE A 151 21.64 -0.31 -6.98
CA PHE A 151 20.31 -0.20 -6.36
C PHE A 151 20.18 -1.11 -5.14
N THR A 152 20.57 -2.38 -5.29
CA THR A 152 20.55 -3.38 -4.22
C THR A 152 21.47 -2.98 -3.07
N ASN A 153 22.68 -2.49 -3.36
CA ASN A 153 23.60 -1.98 -2.34
C ASN A 153 23.00 -0.84 -1.52
N HIS A 154 22.37 0.14 -2.18
CA HIS A 154 21.70 1.25 -1.48
C HIS A 154 20.51 0.79 -0.64
N LYS A 155 19.74 -0.18 -1.15
CA LYS A 155 18.64 -0.81 -0.40
C LYS A 155 19.15 -1.52 0.86
N ASP A 156 20.20 -2.33 0.75
CA ASP A 156 20.78 -3.07 1.87
C ASP A 156 21.36 -2.13 2.92
N ARG A 157 22.08 -1.08 2.48
CA ARG A 157 22.61 -0.04 3.37
C ARG A 157 21.51 0.72 4.09
N LEU A 158 20.43 1.06 3.40
CA LEU A 158 19.27 1.69 4.01
C LEU A 158 18.65 0.78 5.07
N HIS A 159 18.45 -0.50 4.77
CA HIS A 159 17.91 -1.47 5.73
C HIS A 159 18.80 -1.62 6.97
N ALA A 160 20.11 -1.76 6.78
CA ALA A 160 21.06 -1.85 7.88
C ALA A 160 21.04 -0.60 8.77
N ALA A 161 20.95 0.59 8.15
CA ALA A 161 20.86 1.85 8.87
C ALA A 161 19.55 1.97 9.67
N LEU A 162 18.41 1.60 9.07
CA LEU A 162 17.11 1.58 9.73
C LEU A 162 17.10 0.60 10.92
N SER A 163 17.65 -0.59 10.73
CA SER A 163 17.75 -1.63 11.78
C SER A 163 18.66 -1.23 12.95
N SER A 164 19.53 -0.23 12.73
CA SER A 164 20.39 0.32 13.79
C SER A 164 19.75 1.47 14.56
N LEU A 165 18.60 1.99 14.11
CA LEU A 165 17.83 2.94 14.89
C LEU A 165 17.17 2.22 16.08
N PRO A 166 17.14 2.86 17.26
CA PRO A 166 16.41 2.37 18.40
C PRO A 166 14.94 2.72 18.18
N SER A 167 14.18 1.86 17.52
CA SER A 167 12.75 2.13 17.35
C SER A 167 11.84 0.92 17.60
N LEU A 168 10.82 1.21 18.42
CA LEU A 168 9.55 0.53 18.65
C LEU A 168 9.54 -0.99 18.82
N ASP A 169 10.52 -1.57 19.51
CA ASP A 169 10.28 -2.87 20.16
C ASP A 169 9.69 -2.61 21.55
N PRO A 170 8.37 -2.81 21.78
CA PRO A 170 7.77 -2.68 23.11
C PRO A 170 8.36 -3.68 24.12
N GLY A 171 9.11 -4.69 23.65
CA GLY A 171 9.73 -5.73 24.47
C GLY A 171 11.16 -5.45 24.94
N ARG A 172 11.90 -4.49 24.36
CA ARG A 172 13.28 -4.19 24.80
C ARG A 172 13.26 -3.40 26.11
N ARG A 173 13.28 -4.15 27.22
CA ARG A 173 13.45 -3.64 28.59
C ARG A 173 14.56 -2.58 28.63
N ARG A 174 14.23 -1.40 29.16
CA ARG A 174 15.09 -0.23 29.42
C ARG A 174 16.29 -0.48 30.35
N SER A 175 16.76 -1.71 30.51
CA SER A 175 17.62 -2.14 31.63
C SER A 175 19.11 -2.31 31.30
N GLU A 176 19.57 -2.09 30.07
CA GLU A 176 20.97 -2.35 29.68
C GLU A 176 21.71 -1.15 29.08
N TYR A 177 21.18 0.07 29.29
CA TYR A 177 21.82 1.31 28.83
C TYR A 177 22.85 1.86 29.83
N VAL A 178 23.82 1.03 30.21
CA VAL A 178 25.07 1.50 30.84
C VAL A 178 26.25 1.07 29.97
N VAL A 179 26.25 1.52 28.71
CA VAL A 179 27.40 1.43 27.81
C VAL A 179 27.56 2.78 27.10
N SER A 180 28.54 3.57 27.56
CA SER A 180 29.12 4.77 26.91
C SER A 180 28.17 5.55 25.98
N GLU A 181 27.45 6.53 26.54
CA GLU A 181 26.53 7.43 25.81
C GLU A 181 27.16 8.05 24.54
N LYS A 182 28.47 8.33 24.55
CA LYS A 182 29.17 8.96 23.41
C LYS A 182 29.28 8.03 22.19
N THR A 183 29.48 6.73 22.40
CA THR A 183 29.62 5.75 21.31
C THR A 183 28.27 5.47 20.67
N GLN A 184 27.20 5.48 21.46
CA GLN A 184 25.83 5.29 20.97
C GLN A 184 25.34 6.50 20.14
N ILE A 185 25.58 7.74 20.58
CA ILE A 185 25.17 8.94 19.81
C ILE A 185 25.86 8.97 18.43
N GLY A 186 27.16 8.66 18.37
CA GLY A 186 27.90 8.62 17.11
C GLY A 186 27.33 7.60 16.10
N ALA A 187 26.91 6.43 16.60
CA ALA A 187 26.27 5.40 15.78
C ALA A 187 24.90 5.87 15.24
N LEU A 188 24.08 6.51 16.08
CA LEU A 188 22.76 7.04 15.67
C LEU A 188 22.87 8.14 14.63
N VAL A 189 23.83 9.06 14.79
CA VAL A 189 24.07 10.13 13.80
C VAL A 189 24.50 9.52 12.47
N ARG A 190 25.36 8.50 12.48
CA ARG A 190 25.77 7.79 11.27
C ARG A 190 24.58 7.07 10.61
N ALA A 191 23.76 6.36 11.38
CA ALA A 191 22.56 5.68 10.90
C ALA A 191 21.58 6.64 10.22
N ARG A 192 21.28 7.76 10.89
CA ARG A 192 20.45 8.82 10.34
C ARG A 192 21.01 9.36 9.02
N ARG A 193 22.30 9.73 8.99
CA ARG A 193 22.95 10.20 7.76
C ARG A 193 22.81 9.17 6.63
N GLU A 194 23.02 7.90 6.93
CA GLU A 194 22.91 6.81 5.98
C GLU A 194 21.47 6.64 5.44
N ILE A 195 20.46 6.74 6.32
CA ILE A 195 19.04 6.74 5.92
C ILE A 195 18.74 7.91 4.98
N HIS A 196 19.23 9.11 5.30
CA HIS A 196 19.05 10.27 4.42
C HIS A 196 19.71 10.02 3.06
N THR A 197 20.99 9.65 3.04
CA THR A 197 21.73 9.46 1.78
C THR A 197 21.13 8.35 0.92
N CYS A 198 21.01 7.13 1.45
CA CYS A 198 20.48 6.01 0.67
C CYS A 198 19.00 6.19 0.33
N GLY A 199 18.20 6.75 1.26
CA GLY A 199 16.80 7.05 1.02
C GLY A 199 16.59 8.03 -0.14
N HIS A 200 17.36 9.13 -0.18
CA HIS A 200 17.26 10.10 -1.28
C HIS A 200 17.81 9.57 -2.61
N ILE A 201 18.86 8.75 -2.61
CA ILE A 201 19.37 8.09 -3.82
C ILE A 201 18.29 7.19 -4.42
N LEU A 202 17.68 6.33 -3.62
CA LEU A 202 16.61 5.43 -4.06
C LEU A 202 15.38 6.20 -4.53
N LEU A 203 14.98 7.25 -3.79
CA LEU A 203 13.88 8.13 -4.20
C LEU A 203 14.14 8.77 -5.56
N HIS A 204 15.37 9.25 -5.79
CA HIS A 204 15.76 9.81 -7.08
C HIS A 204 15.64 8.76 -8.19
N THR A 205 16.04 7.50 -7.95
CA THR A 205 15.84 6.40 -8.90
C THR A 205 14.36 6.15 -9.23
N PHE A 206 13.47 6.18 -8.23
CA PHE A 206 12.03 6.03 -8.47
C PHE A 206 11.46 7.17 -9.32
N ARG A 207 11.83 8.42 -9.02
CA ARG A 207 11.40 9.61 -9.77
C ARG A 207 11.93 9.63 -11.20
N GLN A 208 13.18 9.25 -11.43
CA GLN A 208 13.76 9.12 -12.76
C GLN A 208 13.00 8.11 -13.63
N ALA A 209 12.55 7.01 -13.04
CA ALA A 209 11.71 6.01 -13.71
C ALA A 209 10.21 6.39 -13.76
N GLN A 210 9.85 7.61 -13.36
CA GLN A 210 8.47 8.09 -13.24
C GLN A 210 7.57 7.12 -12.45
N TRP A 211 8.11 6.52 -11.39
CA TRP A 211 7.42 5.53 -10.54
C TRP A 211 6.95 4.25 -11.24
N ARG A 212 7.16 4.11 -12.55
CA ARG A 212 6.70 2.95 -13.37
C ARG A 212 7.28 1.62 -12.90
N ARG A 213 8.43 1.67 -12.22
CA ARG A 213 9.16 0.52 -11.70
C ARG A 213 8.79 0.16 -10.27
N VAL A 214 7.77 0.78 -9.68
CA VAL A 214 7.30 0.42 -8.35
C VAL A 214 6.00 -0.37 -8.49
N ARG A 215 5.92 -1.53 -7.83
CA ARG A 215 4.68 -2.30 -7.74
C ARG A 215 3.62 -1.49 -7.02
N TRP A 216 2.43 -1.39 -7.62
CA TRP A 216 1.36 -0.50 -7.15
C TRP A 216 1.01 -0.67 -5.67
N TRP A 217 0.90 -1.91 -5.20
CA TRP A 217 0.63 -2.21 -3.79
C TRP A 217 1.63 -1.54 -2.83
N HIS A 218 2.92 -1.61 -3.14
CA HIS A 218 3.96 -1.04 -2.27
C HIS A 218 3.85 0.48 -2.20
N ALA A 219 3.56 1.14 -3.32
CA ALA A 219 3.34 2.58 -3.33
C ALA A 219 2.09 2.99 -2.54
N ILE A 220 0.98 2.26 -2.73
CA ILE A 220 -0.29 2.51 -2.03
C ILE A 220 -0.10 2.31 -0.51
N ALA A 221 0.53 1.22 -0.10
CA ALA A 221 0.79 0.94 1.32
C ALA A 221 1.73 2.00 1.93
N THR A 222 2.76 2.44 1.21
CA THR A 222 3.64 3.52 1.67
C THR A 222 2.88 4.85 1.79
N ALA A 223 2.03 5.20 0.82
CA ALA A 223 1.23 6.41 0.86
C ALA A 223 0.28 6.42 2.07
N GLU A 224 -0.46 5.33 2.29
CA GLU A 224 -1.35 5.16 3.45
C GLU A 224 -0.57 5.33 4.76
N ARG A 225 0.61 4.70 4.88
CA ARG A 225 1.45 4.80 6.08
C ARG A 225 2.00 6.21 6.30
N TRP A 226 2.43 6.90 5.26
CA TRP A 226 2.90 8.28 5.37
C TRP A 226 1.77 9.26 5.69
N ILE A 227 0.57 9.10 5.12
CA ILE A 227 -0.61 9.89 5.51
C ILE A 227 -0.88 9.73 7.02
N GLY A 228 -0.84 8.49 7.53
CA GLY A 228 -0.97 8.19 8.95
C GLY A 228 0.10 8.86 9.81
N ALA A 229 1.36 8.79 9.39
CA ALA A 229 2.47 9.43 10.10
C ALA A 229 2.35 10.97 10.16
N PHE A 230 1.64 11.59 9.22
CA PHE A 230 1.36 13.03 9.23
C PHE A 230 0.15 13.44 10.06
N GLY A 231 -0.61 12.48 10.61
CA GLY A 231 -1.90 12.77 11.24
C GLY A 231 -2.92 13.34 10.24
N LEU A 232 -2.76 13.02 8.94
CA LEU A 232 -3.67 13.43 7.87
C LEU A 232 -4.72 12.38 7.55
N MET A 233 -4.79 11.31 8.35
CA MET A 233 -5.92 10.40 8.31
C MET A 233 -7.16 11.18 8.77
N PRO A 234 -8.23 11.24 7.96
CA PRO A 234 -9.50 11.75 8.41
C PRO A 234 -9.88 11.02 9.70
N GLU A 235 -10.42 11.75 10.68
CA GLU A 235 -11.12 11.09 11.77
C GLU A 235 -12.13 10.13 11.14
N GLU A 236 -12.18 8.89 11.63
CA GLU A 236 -13.20 7.93 11.24
C GLU A 236 -14.55 8.50 11.68
N VAL A 237 -15.11 9.43 10.91
CA VAL A 237 -16.54 9.67 10.91
C VAL A 237 -17.11 8.32 10.52
N PRO A 238 -17.94 7.69 11.36
CA PRO A 238 -18.62 6.46 10.98
C PRO A 238 -19.45 6.79 9.75
N GLU A 239 -18.89 6.55 8.57
CA GLU A 239 -19.68 6.42 7.36
C GLU A 239 -20.68 5.32 7.69
N GLU A 240 -21.96 5.60 7.44
CA GLU A 240 -23.03 4.62 7.49
C GLU A 240 -22.75 3.53 6.43
N MET A 241 -21.75 2.70 6.71
CA MET A 241 -21.75 1.31 6.30
C MET A 241 -23.13 0.79 6.70
N PRO A 242 -23.92 0.20 5.77
CA PRO A 242 -25.22 -0.34 6.10
C PRO A 242 -25.09 -1.15 7.39
N GLU A 243 -25.91 -0.89 8.42
CA GLU A 243 -25.73 -1.41 9.78
C GLU A 243 -25.45 -2.93 9.83
N GLU A 244 -25.96 -3.64 8.82
CA GLU A 244 -25.75 -5.06 8.56
C GLU A 244 -24.27 -5.46 8.40
N VAL A 245 -23.43 -4.62 7.81
CA VAL A 245 -22.00 -4.88 7.59
C VAL A 245 -21.20 -4.63 8.87
N HIS A 246 -21.52 -3.57 9.62
CA HIS A 246 -20.92 -3.33 10.94
C HIS A 246 -21.22 -4.50 11.88
N LYS A 247 -22.48 -4.95 11.91
CA LYS A 247 -22.91 -6.06 12.76
C LYS A 247 -22.21 -7.37 12.40
N LYS A 248 -22.13 -7.72 11.11
CA LYS A 248 -21.43 -8.94 10.65
C LYS A 248 -19.91 -8.89 10.92
N LEU A 249 -19.25 -7.76 10.72
CA LEU A 249 -17.81 -7.62 11.01
C LEU A 249 -17.51 -7.71 12.52
N TYR A 250 -18.37 -7.13 13.34
CA TYR A 250 -18.23 -7.14 14.81
C TYR A 250 -18.47 -8.55 15.38
N GLU A 251 -19.46 -9.28 14.87
CA GLU A 251 -19.72 -10.68 15.25
C GLU A 251 -18.58 -11.61 14.83
N ARG A 252 -17.98 -11.41 13.64
CA ARG A 252 -16.86 -12.23 13.16
C ARG A 252 -15.57 -12.01 13.95
N LYS A 253 -15.26 -10.75 14.34
CA LYS A 253 -14.13 -10.42 15.23
C LYS A 253 -14.26 -11.03 16.63
N LYS A 254 -15.48 -11.21 17.15
CA LYS A 254 -15.74 -11.92 18.41
C LYS A 254 -15.48 -13.43 18.34
N THR A 255 -15.57 -14.03 17.15
CA THR A 255 -15.42 -15.47 16.95
C THR A 255 -14.06 -15.90 16.40
N ALA A 256 -13.22 -14.95 15.97
CA ALA A 256 -11.86 -15.26 15.52
C ALA A 256 -10.93 -15.38 16.74
N PRO A 257 -10.17 -16.47 16.90
CA PRO A 257 -9.16 -16.55 17.94
C PRO A 257 -8.13 -15.43 17.74
N GLU A 258 -7.74 -14.76 18.82
CA GLU A 258 -6.70 -13.74 18.81
C GLU A 258 -5.42 -14.32 18.19
N LEU A 259 -5.12 -13.91 16.95
CA LEU A 259 -3.86 -14.28 16.33
C LEU A 259 -2.75 -13.49 17.03
N SER A 260 -1.92 -14.25 17.75
CA SER A 260 -0.57 -13.89 18.22
C SER A 260 0.06 -12.83 17.34
N THR A 261 0.39 -11.69 17.95
CA THR A 261 1.20 -10.62 17.35
C THR A 261 2.45 -11.20 16.71
N PHE A 262 2.48 -11.20 15.38
CA PHE A 262 3.63 -11.62 14.59
C PHE A 262 4.71 -10.53 14.67
N SER A 263 5.84 -10.86 15.27
CA SER A 263 7.10 -10.11 15.16
C SER A 263 7.80 -10.58 13.89
N PHE A 264 8.26 -9.64 13.04
CA PHE A 264 9.10 -9.98 11.90
C PHE A 264 10.54 -10.25 12.38
N PRO A 265 11.24 -11.25 11.81
CA PRO A 265 12.64 -11.52 12.09
C PRO A 265 13.57 -10.41 11.59
#